data_AF-A0A3D5AA72-F1
#
_entry.id   AF-A0A3D5AA72-F1
#
_cell.length_a   1.000
_cell.length_b   1.000
_cell.length_c   1.000
_cell.angle_alpha   90.00
_cell.angle_beta   90.00
_cell.angle_gamma   90.00
#
_symmetry.space_group_name_H-M   'P 1'
#
loop_
_entity.id
_entity.type
_entity.pdbx_description
1 polymer ?
#
loop_
_entity_poly.entity_id
_entity_poly.type
_entity_poly.pdbx_seq_one_letter_code
_entity_poly.pdbx_strand_id
1 'polypeptide(L)' 'MKKALIVFSALVISVTYQVKAQETLETNYVKTHYDKKEITIPMRDGVKLFTTIYTPKDKSQRYPVLLNRTPYTVGPYGE' A
#
# COMPACT_ATOMS: atom_id res chain seq x y z
N MET A 1 24.25 -22.64 41.09
CA MET A 1 22.87 -22.92 40.63
C MET A 1 22.05 -21.65 40.43
N LYS A 2 21.89 -20.78 41.44
CA LYS A 2 21.08 -19.54 41.34
C LYS A 2 21.55 -18.56 40.24
N LYS A 3 22.86 -18.41 40.03
CA LYS A 3 23.42 -17.54 38.97
C LYS A 3 23.15 -18.06 37.55
N ALA A 4 23.22 -19.37 37.34
CA ALA A 4 22.88 -20.00 36.05
C ALA A 4 21.38 -19.86 35.74
N LEU A 5 20.54 -19.92 36.77
CA LEU A 5 19.08 -19.75 36.65
C LEU A 5 18.69 -18.30 36.30
N ILE A 6 19.44 -17.31 36.80
CA ILE A 6 19.26 -15.88 36.46
C ILE A 6 19.73 -15.57 35.03
N VAL A 7 20.83 -16.18 34.58
CA VAL A 7 21.31 -16.02 33.20
C VAL A 7 20.36 -16.68 32.21
N PHE A 8 19.80 -17.85 32.56
CA PHE A 8 18.80 -18.53 31.75
C PHE A 8 17.49 -17.74 31.67
N SER A 9 17.01 -17.15 32.78
CA SER A 9 15.82 -16.30 32.75
C SER A 9 16.04 -15.01 31.97
N ALA A 10 17.22 -14.38 32.06
CA ALA A 10 17.57 -13.21 31.26
C ALA A 10 17.62 -13.53 29.75
N LEU A 11 18.09 -14.73 29.38
CA LEU A 11 18.11 -15.20 27.99
C LEU A 11 16.69 -15.42 27.43
N VAL A 12 15.80 -16.01 28.22
CA VAL A 12 14.38 -16.21 27.84
C VAL A 12 13.66 -14.87 27.67
N ILE A 13 13.96 -13.89 28.53
CA ILE A 13 13.42 -12.53 28.45
C ILE A 13 13.93 -11.82 27.19
N SER A 14 15.20 -12.00 26.78
CA SER A 14 15.74 -11.37 25.57
C SER A 14 15.16 -11.94 24.27
N VAL A 15 14.70 -13.19 24.27
CA VAL A 15 14.10 -13.85 23.08
C VAL A 15 12.66 -13.39 22.83
N THR A 16 11.94 -12.90 23.85
CA THR A 16 10.54 -12.43 23.69
C THR A 16 10.42 -11.00 23.17
N TYR A 17 11.50 -10.22 23.09
CA TYR A 17 11.48 -8.81 22.68
C TYR A 17 11.68 -8.52 21.19
N GLN A 18 11.90 -9.52 20.33
CA GLN A 18 12.36 -9.28 18.95
C GLN A 18 11.50 -9.95 17.85
N VAL A 19 10.19 -9.73 17.84
CA VAL A 19 9.41 -9.89 16.59
C VAL A 19 8.29 -8.84 16.51
N LYS A 20 8.61 -7.68 15.93
CA LYS A 20 7.62 -6.77 15.31
C LYS A 20 7.84 -6.82 13.80
N ALA A 21 7.47 -7.94 13.18
CA ALA A 21 7.66 -8.19 11.74
C ALA A 21 6.48 -7.69 10.87
N GLN A 22 5.40 -7.18 11.47
CA GLN A 22 4.27 -6.66 10.72
C GLN A 22 4.39 -5.16 10.54
N GLU A 23 4.88 -4.78 9.37
CA GLU A 23 4.63 -3.47 8.80
C GLU A 23 3.11 -3.32 8.65
N THR A 24 2.50 -2.50 9.49
CA THR A 24 1.10 -2.13 9.31
C THR A 24 1.04 -1.26 8.07
N LEU A 25 0.74 -1.86 6.91
CA LEU A 25 0.31 -1.12 5.74
C LEU A 25 -0.82 -0.20 6.21
N GLU A 26 -0.55 1.11 6.25
CA GLU A 26 -1.58 2.06 6.62
C GLU A 26 -2.74 1.85 5.65
N THR A 27 -3.89 1.43 6.18
CA THR A 27 -5.09 1.13 5.39
C THR A 27 -5.53 2.32 4.52
N ASN A 28 -5.02 3.51 4.81
CA ASN A 28 -5.33 4.77 4.13
C ASN A 28 -4.16 5.39 3.37
N TYR A 29 -3.01 4.72 3.21
CA TYR A 29 -1.83 5.33 2.57
C TYR A 29 -2.16 5.95 1.20
N VAL A 30 -2.87 5.20 0.35
CA VAL A 30 -3.26 5.67 -0.99
C VAL A 30 -4.16 6.91 -0.90
N LYS A 31 -5.16 6.90 -0.01
CA LYS A 31 -6.08 8.04 0.19
C LYS A 31 -5.36 9.29 0.70
N THR A 32 -4.35 9.10 1.55
CA THR A 32 -3.55 10.19 2.10
C THR A 32 -2.64 10.81 1.04
N HIS A 33 -1.98 10.00 0.21
CA HIS A 33 -0.89 10.45 -0.67
C HIS A 33 -1.27 10.64 -2.14
N TYR A 34 -2.43 10.15 -2.58
CA TYR A 34 -2.86 10.23 -3.98
C TYR A 34 -4.23 10.89 -4.12
N ASP A 35 -4.40 11.63 -5.20
CA ASP A 35 -5.70 12.04 -5.71
C ASP A 35 -6.24 10.95 -6.64
N LYS A 36 -7.49 10.53 -6.42
CA LYS A 36 -8.17 9.55 -7.25
C LYS A 36 -9.11 10.28 -8.22
N LYS A 37 -9.11 9.86 -9.49
CA LYS A 37 -10.05 10.34 -10.49
C LYS A 37 -10.61 9.19 -11.31
N GLU A 38 -11.92 9.16 -11.48
CA GLU A 38 -12.60 8.21 -12.36
C GLU A 38 -13.04 8.94 -13.64
N ILE A 39 -12.62 8.43 -14.79
CA ILE A 39 -12.97 8.99 -16.10
C ILE A 39 -13.35 7.89 -17.08
N THR A 40 -14.03 8.31 -18.15
CA THR A 40 -14.40 7.45 -19.26
C THR A 40 -13.64 7.89 -20.50
N ILE A 41 -12.73 7.05 -20.99
CA ILE A 41 -11.88 7.37 -22.14
C ILE A 41 -12.54 6.85 -23.43
N PRO A 42 -12.82 7.71 -24.42
CA PRO A 42 -13.32 7.28 -25.73
C PRO A 42 -12.20 6.63 -26.55
N MET A 43 -12.50 5.48 -27.13
CA MET A 43 -11.62 4.73 -28.02
C MET A 43 -11.86 5.15 -29.48
N ARG A 44 -10.99 4.68 -30.38
CA ARG A 44 -11.05 4.98 -31.83
C ARG A 44 -12.37 4.55 -32.48
N ASP A 45 -12.98 3.49 -31.98
CA ASP A 45 -14.25 2.93 -32.44
C ASP A 45 -15.48 3.55 -31.75
N GLY A 46 -15.29 4.55 -30.88
CA GLY A 46 -16.35 5.19 -30.11
C GLY A 46 -16.74 4.47 -28.83
N VAL A 47 -16.19 3.27 -28.56
CA VAL A 47 -16.39 2.58 -27.28
C VAL A 47 -15.73 3.37 -26.15
N LYS A 48 -16.33 3.30 -24.97
CA LYS A 48 -15.95 4.08 -23.80
C LYS A 48 -15.42 3.15 -22.71
N LEU A 49 -14.15 3.33 -22.32
CA LEU A 49 -13.53 2.53 -21.26
C LEU A 49 -13.50 3.31 -19.94
N PHE A 50 -14.02 2.69 -18.88
CA PHE A 50 -13.86 3.20 -17.52
C PHE A 50 -12.38 3.12 -17.11
N THR A 51 -11.87 4.17 -16.47
CA THR A 51 -10.47 4.28 -16.05
C THR A 51 -10.36 5.03 -14.72
N THR A 52 -9.70 4.39 -13.76
CA THR A 52 -9.32 5.00 -12.49
C THR A 52 -7.87 5.48 -12.56
N ILE A 53 -7.62 6.74 -12.20
CA ILE A 53 -6.30 7.37 -12.22
C ILE A 53 -5.93 7.77 -10.79
N TYR A 54 -4.76 7.33 -10.33
CA TYR A 54 -4.15 7.75 -9.08
C TYR A 54 -2.98 8.67 -9.37
N THR A 55 -3.06 9.92 -8.94
CA THR A 55 -1.99 10.92 -9.13
C THR A 55 -1.35 11.23 -7.78
N PRO A 56 -0.02 11.13 -7.62
CA PRO A 56 0.63 11.56 -6.39
C PRO A 56 0.27 13.01 -6.05
N LYS A 57 -0.09 13.28 -4.80
CA LYS A 57 -0.27 14.65 -4.29
C LYS A 57 1.06 15.40 -4.23
N ASP A 58 2.17 14.66 -4.10
CA ASP A 58 3.51 15.23 -4.22
C ASP A 58 3.74 15.71 -5.66
N LYS A 59 4.15 16.98 -5.78
CA LYS A 59 4.47 17.66 -7.04
C LYS A 59 5.95 18.06 -7.13
N SER A 60 6.79 17.56 -6.22
CA SER A 60 8.24 17.85 -6.17
C SER A 60 8.97 17.47 -7.45
N GLN A 61 8.46 16.46 -8.17
CA GLN A 61 9.06 15.95 -9.39
C GLN A 61 8.00 15.47 -10.40
N ARG A 62 8.45 15.17 -11.62
CA ARG A 62 7.62 14.52 -12.63
C ARG A 62 7.66 13.00 -12.43
N TYR A 63 6.49 12.38 -12.30
CA TYR A 63 6.37 10.93 -12.17
C TYR A 63 6.02 10.27 -13.51
N PRO A 64 6.54 9.06 -13.78
CA PRO A 64 6.10 8.27 -14.93
C PRO A 64 4.66 7.74 -14.72
N VAL A 65 4.04 7.31 -15.81
CA VAL A 65 2.72 6.67 -15.78
C VAL A 65 2.89 5.16 -15.82
N LEU A 66 2.28 4.47 -14.86
CA LEU A 66 2.10 3.01 -14.87
C LEU A 66 0.67 2.70 -15.29
N LEU A 67 0.50 1.94 -16.38
CA LEU A 67 -0.80 1.59 -16.93
C LEU A 67 -1.05 0.09 -16.81
N ASN A 68 -2.16 -0.28 -16.17
CA ASN A 68 -2.66 -1.65 -16.16
C ASN A 68 -4.07 -1.68 -16.78
N ARG A 69 -4.30 -2.64 -17.68
CA ARG A 69 -5.61 -2.90 -18.27
C ARG A 69 -6.04 -4.29 -17.82
N THR A 70 -7.20 -4.38 -17.17
CA THR A 70 -7.68 -5.62 -16.57
C THR A 70 -9.15 -5.87 -16.90
N PRO A 71 -9.55 -7.12 -17.19
CA PRO A 71 -10.95 -7.52 -17.27
C PRO A 71 -11.57 -7.77 -15.88
N TYR A 72 -10.78 -7.72 -14.81
CA TYR A 72 -11.17 -8.18 -13.47
C TYR A 72 -11.57 -7.06 -12.50
N THR A 73 -12.30 -6.03 -12.98
CA THR A 73 -12.65 -4.84 -12.20
C THR A 73 -11.42 -4.00 -11.77
N VAL A 74 -11.62 -2.69 -11.59
CA VAL A 74 -10.58 -1.74 -11.13
C VAL A 74 -10.97 -1.03 -9.82
N GLY A 75 -11.86 -1.67 -9.06
CA GLY A 75 -12.39 -1.13 -7.81
C GLY A 75 -11.31 -0.92 -6.73
N PRO A 76 -11.63 -0.21 -5.64
CA PRO A 76 -12.96 0.28 -5.26
C PRO A 76 -13.46 1.45 -6.14
N TYR A 77 -14.77 1.62 -6.28
CA TYR A 77 -15.41 2.72 -7.03
C TYR A 77 -15.69 3.94 -6.14
N GLY A 78 -15.81 5.13 -6.71
CA GLY A 78 -16.12 6.38 -6.01
C GLY A 78 -14.88 7.22 -5.67
N GLU A 79 -15.07 8.36 -5.03
CA GLU A 79 -13.98 9.28 -4.63
C GLU A 79 -13.37 8.95 -3.26
#